data_AF-A0A940FN86-F1
#
_entry.id   AF-A0A940FN86-F1
#
_cell.length_a   1.000
_cell.length_b   1.000
_cell.length_c   1.000
_cell.angle_alpha   90.00
_cell.angle_beta   90.00
_cell.angle_gamma   90.00
#
_symmetry.space_group_name_H-M   'P 1'
#
loop_
_entity.id
_entity.type
_entity.pdbx_description
1 polymer ?
#
loop_
_entity_poly.entity_id
_entity_poly.type
_entity_poly.pdbx_seq_one_letter_code
_entity_poly.pdbx_strand_id
1 'polypeptide(L)'
;LKTILFELCYGIDFFTIELFFRGFTILAFIKYAGKDAILPMAVFYCAIHFGKPVAECISSYFGGLIWGGLVVHLGIAWMMEAIGIIF
;
A
#
# COMPACT_ATOMS: atom_id res chain seq x y z
N LEU A 1 -12.30 21.06 10.61
CA LEU A 1 -12.88 20.66 9.30
C LEU A 1 -11.80 20.33 8.28
N LYS A 2 -10.86 21.24 7.97
CA LYS A 2 -9.77 20.99 7.01
C LYS A 2 -8.90 19.77 7.35
N THR A 3 -8.45 19.65 8.59
CA THR A 3 -7.65 18.49 9.07
C THR A 3 -8.41 17.18 8.95
N ILE A 4 -9.67 17.13 9.40
CA ILE A 4 -10.50 15.92 9.31
C ILE A 4 -10.72 15.50 7.85
N LEU A 5 -10.93 16.46 6.94
CA LEU A 5 -11.05 16.17 5.52
C LEU A 5 -9.75 15.64 4.93
N PHE A 6 -8.60 16.23 5.31
CA PHE A 6 -7.28 15.76 4.91
C PHE A 6 -7.04 14.30 5.35
N GLU A 7 -7.28 13.99 6.64
CA GLU A 7 -7.11 12.64 7.18
C GLU A 7 -8.00 11.60 6.48
N LEU A 8 -9.25 11.98 6.16
CA LEU A 8 -10.15 11.09 5.43
C LEU A 8 -9.66 10.85 4.00
N CYS A 9 -9.23 11.89 3.27
CA CYS A 9 -8.66 11.75 1.94
C CYS A 9 -7.37 10.92 1.97
N TYR A 10 -6.50 11.17 2.94
CA TYR A 10 -5.25 10.46 3.12
C TYR A 10 -5.48 8.96 3.42
N GLY A 11 -6.43 8.64 4.30
CA GLY A 11 -6.85 7.27 4.56
C GLY A 11 -7.48 6.57 3.34
N ILE A 12 -8.26 7.31 2.54
CA ILE A 12 -8.85 6.79 1.29
C ILE A 12 -7.77 6.45 0.26
N ASP A 13 -6.68 7.20 0.18
CA ASP A 13 -5.57 6.88 -0.72
C ASP A 13 -4.99 5.49 -0.41
N PHE A 14 -4.71 5.20 0.87
CA PHE A 14 -4.21 3.87 1.27
C PHE A 14 -5.24 2.75 1.04
N PHE A 15 -6.52 3.03 1.31
CA PHE A 15 -7.59 2.08 1.01
C PHE A 15 -7.66 1.76 -0.48
N THR A 16 -7.58 2.78 -1.33
CA THR A 16 -7.66 2.64 -2.79
C THR A 16 -6.46 1.90 -3.35
N ILE A 17 -5.25 2.19 -2.84
CA ILE A 17 -4.03 1.45 -3.20
C ILE A 17 -4.21 -0.04 -2.89
N GLU A 18 -4.62 -0.39 -1.67
CA GLU A 18 -4.78 -1.80 -1.30
C GLU A 18 -5.85 -2.50 -2.14
N LEU A 19 -7.00 -1.85 -2.36
CA LEU A 19 -8.08 -2.38 -3.20
C LEU A 19 -7.64 -2.59 -4.65
N PHE A 20 -6.83 -1.68 -5.19
CA PHE A 20 -6.30 -1.81 -6.54
C PHE A 20 -5.30 -2.96 -6.64
N PHE A 21 -4.26 -2.99 -5.81
CA PHE A 21 -3.20 -4.00 -5.95
C PHE A 21 -3.66 -5.39 -5.49
N ARG A 22 -4.25 -5.52 -4.30
CA ARG A 22 -4.64 -6.83 -3.76
C ARG A 22 -6.02 -7.31 -4.23
N GLY A 23 -6.87 -6.39 -4.65
CA GLY A 23 -8.13 -6.73 -5.31
C GLY A 23 -7.93 -6.86 -6.81
N PHE A 24 -7.89 -5.72 -7.50
CA PHE A 24 -7.92 -5.68 -8.96
C PHE A 24 -6.72 -6.39 -9.62
N THR A 25 -5.48 -6.14 -9.21
CA THR A 25 -4.30 -6.75 -9.85
C THR A 25 -4.26 -8.26 -9.63
N ILE A 26 -4.53 -8.76 -8.42
CA ILE A 26 -4.61 -10.21 -8.17
C ILE A 26 -5.69 -10.83 -9.06
N LEU A 27 -6.90 -10.27 -9.09
CA LEU A 27 -8.00 -10.79 -9.91
C LEU A 27 -7.69 -10.76 -11.42
N ALA A 28 -6.97 -9.74 -11.89
CA ALA A 28 -6.55 -9.64 -13.27
C ALA A 28 -5.58 -10.78 -13.67
N PHE A 29 -4.68 -11.18 -12.77
CA PHE A 29 -3.66 -12.20 -13.03
C PHE A 29 -4.02 -13.60 -12.53
N ILE A 30 -5.06 -13.77 -11.70
CA ILE A 30 -5.40 -15.06 -11.07
C ILE A 30 -5.66 -16.16 -12.10
N LYS A 31 -6.24 -15.84 -13.25
CA LYS A 31 -6.51 -16.79 -14.33
C LYS A 31 -5.23 -17.33 -14.98
N TYR A 32 -4.16 -16.54 -14.99
CA TYR A 32 -2.91 -16.87 -15.67
C TYR A 32 -1.86 -17.45 -14.71
N ALA A 33 -1.76 -16.92 -13.49
CA ALA A 33 -0.73 -17.27 -12.52
C ALA A 33 -1.27 -18.01 -11.28
N GLY A 34 -2.58 -18.18 -11.14
CA GLY A 34 -3.19 -18.83 -9.98
C GLY A 34 -2.76 -18.18 -8.67
N LYS A 35 -2.38 -19.00 -7.68
CA LYS A 35 -1.85 -18.52 -6.38
C LYS A 35 -0.62 -17.61 -6.51
N ASP A 36 0.13 -17.74 -7.61
CA ASP A 36 1.35 -16.98 -7.84
C ASP A 36 1.04 -15.59 -8.43
N ALA A 37 -0.24 -15.23 -8.64
CA ALA A 37 -0.67 -13.88 -9.01
C ALA A 37 -0.27 -12.79 -7.98
N ILE A 38 0.10 -13.19 -6.77
CA ILE A 38 0.70 -12.30 -5.77
C ILE A 38 2.06 -11.75 -6.22
N LEU A 39 2.82 -12.49 -7.04
CA LEU A 39 4.13 -12.07 -7.54
C LEU A 39 4.05 -10.88 -8.51
N PRO A 40 3.27 -10.93 -9.62
CA PRO A 40 3.11 -9.76 -10.48
C PRO A 40 2.46 -8.59 -9.74
N MET A 41 1.53 -8.85 -8.82
CA MET A 41 0.98 -7.81 -7.93
C MET A 41 2.08 -7.11 -7.14
N ALA A 42 2.95 -7.85 -6.45
CA ALA A 42 4.05 -7.28 -5.68
C ALA A 42 5.05 -6.51 -6.55
N VAL A 43 5.28 -6.94 -7.80
CA VAL A 43 6.10 -6.19 -8.77
C VAL A 43 5.47 -4.84 -9.09
N PHE A 44 4.17 -4.79 -9.42
CA PHE A 44 3.48 -3.51 -9.67
C PHE A 44 3.44 -2.62 -8.43
N TYR A 45 3.28 -3.22 -7.25
CA TYR A 45 3.32 -2.52 -5.97
C TYR A 45 4.69 -1.87 -5.70
N CYS A 46 5.77 -2.57 -6.05
CA CYS A 46 7.13 -2.03 -5.99
C CYS A 46 7.36 -0.93 -7.03
N ALA A 47 6.80 -1.06 -8.23
CA ALA A 47 7.00 -0.10 -9.32
C ALA A 47 6.51 1.32 -8.99
N ILE A 48 5.46 1.47 -8.19
CA ILE A 48 4.99 2.80 -7.75
C ILE A 48 5.93 3.47 -6.73
N HIS A 49 6.94 2.74 -6.23
CA HIS A 49 8.00 3.26 -5.36
C HIS A 49 9.30 3.57 -6.12
N PHE A 50 9.31 3.46 -7.45
CA PHE A 50 10.48 3.85 -8.23
C PHE A 50 10.75 5.35 -8.11
N GLY A 51 12.03 5.70 -7.91
CA GLY A 51 12.46 7.08 -7.63
C GLY A 51 12.41 7.48 -6.15
N LYS A 52 11.81 6.66 -5.29
CA LYS A 52 11.86 6.81 -3.82
C LYS A 52 13.15 6.19 -3.24
N PRO A 53 13.48 6.45 -1.96
CA PRO A 53 14.59 5.78 -1.29
C PRO A 53 14.58 4.27 -1.52
N VAL A 54 15.77 3.70 -1.80
CA VAL A 54 15.93 2.28 -2.16
C VAL A 54 15.30 1.35 -1.11
N ALA A 55 15.41 1.71 0.18
CA ALA A 55 14.80 0.94 1.26
C ALA A 55 13.27 0.85 1.15
N GLU A 56 12.58 1.94 0.76
CA GLU A 56 11.13 1.94 0.53
C GLU A 56 10.74 1.09 -0.67
N CYS A 57 11.54 1.16 -1.75
CA CYS A 57 11.30 0.34 -2.93
C CYS A 57 11.44 -1.16 -2.61
N ILE A 58 12.54 -1.55 -1.94
CA ILE A 58 12.76 -2.95 -1.54
C ILE A 58 11.68 -3.40 -0.56
N SER A 59 11.40 -2.61 0.48
CA SER A 59 10.42 -2.98 1.51
C SER A 59 9.00 -3.07 0.95
N SER A 60 8.64 -2.26 -0.05
CA SER A 60 7.33 -2.33 -0.70
C SER A 60 7.10 -3.66 -1.42
N TYR A 61 8.12 -4.22 -2.10
CA TYR A 61 7.99 -5.54 -2.74
C TYR A 61 7.67 -6.63 -1.71
N PHE A 62 8.45 -6.70 -0.63
CA PHE A 62 8.21 -7.68 0.44
C PHE A 62 6.90 -7.39 1.19
N GLY A 63 6.54 -6.13 1.39
CA GLY A 63 5.25 -5.72 1.97
C GLY A 63 4.06 -6.19 1.14
N GLY A 64 4.18 -6.16 -0.19
CA GLY A 64 3.19 -6.72 -1.11
C GLY A 64 2.98 -8.23 -0.97
N LEU A 65 4.01 -8.97 -0.54
CA LEU A 65 3.92 -10.43 -0.35
C LEU A 65 3.26 -10.84 0.98
N ILE A 66 3.23 -9.95 1.97
CA ILE A 66 2.72 -10.22 3.32
C ILE A 66 1.22 -9.85 3.41
N TRP A 67 0.43 -10.54 4.24
CA TRP A 67 -0.99 -10.22 4.48
C TRP A 67 -1.17 -9.01 5.41
N GLY A 68 -2.31 -8.32 5.30
CA GLY A 68 -2.65 -7.22 6.20
C GLY A 68 -2.11 -5.85 5.78
N GLY A 69 -1.85 -5.63 4.48
CA GLY A 69 -1.34 -4.37 3.96
C GLY A 69 -2.19 -3.17 4.35
N LEU A 70 -3.52 -3.25 4.31
CA LEU A 70 -4.39 -2.13 4.72
C LEU A 70 -4.16 -1.68 6.16
N VAL A 71 -4.05 -2.62 7.10
CA VAL A 71 -3.84 -2.31 8.52
C VAL A 71 -2.46 -1.71 8.74
N VAL A 72 -1.44 -2.25 8.06
CA VAL A 72 -0.07 -1.72 8.13
C VAL A 72 -0.02 -0.31 7.57
N HIS A 73 -0.63 -0.05 6.41
CA HIS A 73 -0.63 1.26 5.77
C HIS A 73 -1.40 2.30 6.56
N LEU A 74 -2.62 1.99 7.00
CA LEU A 74 -3.39 2.89 7.86
C LEU A 74 -2.69 3.12 9.21
N GLY A 75 -2.08 2.07 9.78
CA GLY A 75 -1.30 2.16 11.01
C GLY A 75 -0.10 3.10 10.86
N ILE A 76 0.68 2.96 9.79
CA ILE A 76 1.83 3.86 9.50
C ILE A 76 1.33 5.29 9.26
N ALA A 77 0.28 5.47 8.47
CA ALA A 77 -0.30 6.78 8.17
C ALA A 77 -0.71 7.53 9.45
N TRP A 78 -1.47 6.87 10.32
CA TRP A 78 -1.90 7.47 11.59
C TRP A 78 -0.76 7.59 12.61
N MET A 79 0.23 6.71 12.59
CA MET A 79 1.41 6.83 13.47
C MET A 79 2.30 8.00 13.05
N MET A 80 2.45 8.25 11.74
CA MET A 80 3.14 9.45 11.24
C MET A 80 2.46 10.74 11.71
N GLU A 81 1.13 10.78 11.69
CA GLU A 81 0.37 11.93 12.19
C GLU A 81 0.52 12.08 13.71
N ALA A 82 0.41 10.98 14.48
CA ALA A 82 0.62 11.02 15.92
C ALA A 82 2.02 11.53 16.30
N ILE A 83 3.05 11.14 15.54
CA ILE A 83 4.41 11.65 15.68
C ILE A 83 4.46 13.14 15.33
N GLY A 84 3.85 13.55 14.21
CA GLY A 84 3.78 14.95 13.78
C GLY A 84 3.06 15.88 14.75
N ILE A 85 2.19 15.37 15.64
CA ILE A 85 1.54 16.15 16.70
C ILE A 85 2.48 16.38 17.90
N ILE A 86 3.43 15.47 18.13
CA ILE A 86 4.33 15.48 19.30
C ILE A 86 5.58 16.35 19.06
N PHE A 87 6.00 16.51 17.80
CA PHE A 87 7.19 17.28 17.39
C PHE A 87 6.82 18.62 16.76
#